data_AF-A0A2V8SG79-F1
#
_entry.id   AF-A0A2V8SG79-F1
#
_cell.length_a   1.000
_cell.length_b   1.000
_cell.length_c   1.000
_cell.angle_alpha   90.00
_cell.angle_beta   90.00
_cell.angle_gamma   90.00
#
_symmetry.space_group_name_H-M   'P 1'
#
loop_
_entity.id
_entity.type
_entity.pdbx_description
1 polymer ?
#
loop_
_entity_poly.entity_id
_entity_poly.type
_entity_poly.pdbx_seq_one_letter_code
_entity_poly.pdbx_strand_id
1 'polypeptide(L)'
;MQELYYFKAPLLNKHSATAILKGSREWIERYIQLNEFGDRFGGYVTWRSPDIPTDQMAGEGLGVWGQRNISRLRRILRERCAEFEIINGEGPKQDLLIIATVSGR
;
A
#
# COMPACT_ATOMS: atom_id res chain seq x y z
N MET A 1 -16.38 18.26 -3.17
CA MET A 1 -15.55 17.08 -3.44
C MET A 1 -16.48 15.97 -3.88
N GLN A 2 -16.41 15.51 -5.12
CA GLN A 2 -17.19 14.38 -5.61
C GLN A 2 -16.25 13.17 -5.69
N GLU A 3 -16.67 12.04 -5.10
CA GLU A 3 -15.90 10.79 -5.14
C GLU A 3 -15.77 10.29 -6.59
N LEU A 4 -14.52 10.21 -7.05
CA LEU A 4 -14.15 9.81 -8.40
C LEU A 4 -13.94 8.28 -8.44
N TYR A 5 -14.93 7.58 -8.99
CA TYR A 5 -14.88 6.22 -9.57
C TYR A 5 -14.36 5.05 -8.70
N TYR A 6 -15.20 4.01 -8.57
CA TYR A 6 -14.79 2.70 -8.06
C TYR A 6 -14.18 1.86 -9.18
N PHE A 7 -12.86 1.67 -9.17
CA PHE A 7 -12.22 0.70 -10.06
C PHE A 7 -11.88 -0.58 -9.30
N LYS A 8 -12.68 -1.63 -9.51
CA LYS A 8 -12.30 -3.01 -9.19
C LYS A 8 -11.45 -3.54 -10.34
N ALA A 9 -10.18 -3.13 -10.40
CA ALA A 9 -9.27 -3.66 -11.40
C ALA A 9 -8.87 -5.10 -11.03
N PRO A 10 -9.08 -6.12 -11.88
CA PRO A 10 -8.27 -7.34 -11.78
C PRO A 10 -6.81 -6.89 -11.94
N LEU A 11 -5.97 -7.19 -10.95
CA LEU A 11 -4.54 -6.84 -10.88
C LEU A 11 -3.93 -6.77 -12.30
N LEU A 12 -3.83 -5.54 -12.83
CA LEU A 12 -3.55 -5.29 -14.23
C LEU A 12 -2.10 -5.66 -14.54
N ASN A 13 -1.95 -6.49 -15.57
CA ASN A 13 -0.78 -7.11 -16.18
C ASN A 13 -0.10 -8.25 -15.39
N LYS A 14 -0.33 -9.48 -15.88
CA LYS A 14 0.36 -10.75 -15.56
C LYS A 14 1.90 -10.67 -15.51
N HIS A 15 2.51 -9.60 -16.02
CA HIS A 15 3.95 -9.46 -16.17
C HIS A 15 4.61 -8.48 -15.18
N SER A 16 3.85 -7.72 -14.38
CA SER A 16 4.43 -6.74 -13.43
C SER A 16 3.85 -6.81 -12.01
N ALA A 17 2.82 -7.64 -11.81
CA ALA A 17 1.99 -7.69 -10.60
C ALA A 17 2.38 -8.77 -9.58
N THR A 18 3.59 -9.32 -9.58
CA THR A 18 3.85 -10.51 -8.75
C THR A 18 4.11 -10.21 -7.27
N ALA A 19 4.48 -8.99 -6.90
CA ALA A 19 4.80 -8.67 -5.52
C ALA A 19 4.22 -7.33 -5.08
N ILE A 20 3.60 -7.36 -3.90
CA ILE A 20 3.03 -6.23 -3.19
C ILE A 20 3.60 -6.28 -1.78
N LEU A 21 4.01 -5.13 -1.24
CA LEU A 21 4.27 -4.99 0.19
C LEU A 21 3.24 -4.02 0.74
N LYS A 22 2.52 -4.45 1.78
CA LYS A 22 1.55 -3.65 2.51
C LYS A 22 1.69 -3.88 4.01
N GLY A 23 1.21 -2.93 4.79
CA GLY A 23 1.09 -3.00 6.24
C GLY A 23 -0.01 -2.06 6.73
N SER A 24 -0.25 -2.01 8.04
CA SER A 24 -1.17 -1.02 8.63
C SER A 24 -0.78 0.39 8.18
N ARG A 25 -1.75 1.13 7.64
CA ARG A 25 -1.56 2.52 7.23
C ARG A 25 -1.05 3.37 8.38
N GLU A 26 -1.67 3.25 9.55
CA GLU A 26 -1.27 3.98 10.75
C GLU A 26 0.19 3.68 11.11
N TRP A 27 0.60 2.41 11.04
CA TRP A 27 1.98 2.02 11.32
C TRP A 27 2.96 2.57 10.28
N ILE A 28 2.64 2.46 9.00
CA ILE A 28 3.50 2.97 7.91
C ILE A 28 3.63 4.49 7.99
N GLU A 29 2.55 5.21 8.26
CA GLU A 29 2.52 6.68 8.33
C GLU A 29 3.34 7.24 9.50
N ARG A 30 3.61 6.46 10.56
CA ARG A 30 4.59 6.81 11.61
C ARG A 30 5.99 7.00 11.03
N TYR A 31 6.31 6.28 9.95
CA TYR A 31 7.63 6.31 9.34
C TYR A 31 7.64 7.07 8.03
N ILE A 32 6.60 7.07 7.19
CA ILE A 32 6.59 7.73 5.89
C ILE A 32 5.21 8.35 5.69
N GLN A 33 5.13 9.67 5.59
CA GLN A 33 3.85 10.37 5.41
C GLN A 33 3.26 10.08 4.03
N LEU A 34 1.94 9.99 3.91
CA LEU A 34 1.26 9.63 2.66
C LEU A 34 1.63 10.53 1.48
N ASN A 35 1.81 11.83 1.73
CA ASN A 35 2.21 12.80 0.73
C ASN A 35 3.61 12.53 0.15
N GLU A 36 4.50 11.84 0.86
CA GLU A 36 5.82 11.45 0.36
C GLU A 36 5.75 10.29 -0.64
N PHE A 37 4.66 9.53 -0.70
CA PHE A 37 4.60 8.31 -1.51
C PHE A 37 4.59 8.58 -3.01
N GLY A 38 3.93 9.65 -3.45
CA GLY A 38 3.92 10.07 -4.85
C GLY A 38 5.35 10.27 -5.37
N ASP A 39 6.13 11.07 -4.66
CA ASP A 39 7.50 11.40 -5.05
C ASP A 39 8.46 10.21 -4.91
N ARG A 40 8.31 9.40 -3.85
CA ARG A 40 9.25 8.30 -3.55
C ARG A 40 9.02 7.03 -4.36
N PHE A 41 7.77 6.75 -4.72
CA PHE A 41 7.36 5.47 -5.30
C PHE A 41 6.55 5.59 -6.59
N GLY A 42 6.21 6.81 -7.03
CA GLY A 42 5.35 7.05 -8.18
C GLY A 42 3.86 6.79 -7.90
N GLY A 43 3.50 6.63 -6.62
CA GLY A 43 2.14 6.29 -6.19
C GLY A 43 2.12 5.27 -5.05
N TYR A 44 0.91 4.99 -4.56
CA TYR A 44 0.64 4.01 -3.52
C TYR A 44 -0.72 3.37 -3.72
N VAL A 45 -0.97 2.27 -3.02
CA VAL A 45 -2.29 1.66 -2.94
C VAL A 45 -2.77 1.69 -1.50
N THR A 46 -4.05 1.99 -1.31
CA THR A 46 -4.74 1.77 -0.05
C THR A 46 -5.65 0.56 -0.16
N TRP A 47 -5.71 -0.20 0.92
CA TRP A 47 -6.64 -1.31 1.09
C TRP A 47 -7.61 -0.94 2.20
N ARG A 48 -8.88 -1.32 2.03
CA ARG A 48 -9.86 -1.18 3.10
C ARG A 48 -9.44 -2.00 4.32
N SER A 49 -9.94 -1.61 5.48
CA SER A 49 -9.88 -2.46 6.67
C SER A 49 -10.36 -3.87 6.32
N PRO A 50 -9.64 -4.92 6.73
CA PRO A 50 -10.04 -6.30 6.44
C PRO A 50 -11.37 -6.61 7.13
N ASP A 51 -12.16 -7.52 6.55
CA ASP A 51 -13.43 -7.98 7.15
C ASP A 51 -13.23 -8.56 8.56
N ILE A 52 -12.08 -9.19 8.77
CA ILE A 52 -11.63 -9.73 10.05
C ILE A 52 -10.28 -9.07 10.38
N PRO A 53 -10.26 -8.07 11.28
CA PRO A 53 -9.03 -7.45 11.78
C PRO A 53 -8.09 -8.46 12.43
N THR A 54 -6.79 -8.28 12.23
CA THR A 54 -5.74 -9.00 12.95
C THR A 54 -4.85 -7.98 13.66
N ASP A 55 -4.08 -8.42 14.67
CA ASP A 55 -3.12 -7.54 15.36
C ASP A 55 -2.12 -6.88 14.40
N GLN A 56 -1.80 -7.57 13.28
CA GLN A 56 -0.88 -7.09 12.25
C GLN A 56 -1.52 -6.08 11.29
N MET A 57 -2.84 -6.15 11.08
CA MET A 57 -3.57 -5.26 10.17
C MET A 57 -4.98 -5.01 10.71
N ALA A 58 -5.05 -4.23 11.79
CA ALA A 58 -6.31 -3.92 12.47
C ALA A 58 -7.21 -2.93 11.70
N GLY A 59 -6.64 -2.21 10.72
CA GLY A 59 -7.32 -1.16 9.97
C GLY A 59 -6.91 -1.13 8.50
N GLU A 60 -6.96 0.06 7.90
CA GLU A 60 -6.60 0.26 6.50
C GLU A 60 -5.17 -0.20 6.20
N GLY A 61 -4.98 -0.81 5.03
CA GLY A 61 -3.65 -1.14 4.52
C GLY A 61 -3.10 -0.01 3.67
N LEU A 62 -1.79 0.22 3.75
CA LEU A 62 -1.03 1.09 2.85
C LEU A 62 0.17 0.32 2.29
N GLY A 63 0.59 0.64 1.07
CA GLY A 63 1.67 -0.11 0.45
C GLY A 63 1.99 0.29 -0.98
N VAL A 64 2.95 -0.44 -1.55
CA VAL A 64 3.49 -0.22 -2.89
C VAL A 64 3.58 -1.53 -3.65
N TRP A 65 3.60 -1.44 -4.98
CA TRP A 65 3.71 -2.59 -5.87
C TRP A 65 5.06 -2.61 -6.59
N GLY A 66 5.50 -3.81 -6.97
CA GLY A 66 6.70 -4.03 -7.77
C GLY A 66 7.98 -4.12 -6.93
N GLN A 67 8.86 -5.04 -7.33
CA GLN A 67 10.07 -5.41 -6.56
C GLN A 67 11.00 -4.21 -6.25
N ARG A 68 11.11 -3.25 -7.18
CA ARG A 68 11.90 -2.03 -6.98
C ARG A 68 11.34 -1.19 -5.83
N ASN A 69 10.05 -0.89 -5.86
CA ASN A 69 9.40 -0.07 -4.84
C ASN A 69 9.35 -0.79 -3.50
N ILE A 70 9.10 -2.10 -3.49
CA ILE A 70 9.16 -2.92 -2.27
C ILE A 70 10.54 -2.85 -1.62
N SER A 71 11.61 -3.04 -2.40
CA SER A 71 12.97 -2.96 -1.89
C SER A 71 13.31 -1.56 -1.36
N ARG A 72 12.84 -0.51 -2.05
CA ARG A 72 12.99 0.88 -1.60
C ARG A 72 12.22 1.15 -0.31
N LEU A 73 10.96 0.71 -0.19
CA LEU A 73 10.14 0.89 0.99
C LEU A 73 10.77 0.20 2.21
N ARG A 74 11.20 -1.07 2.05
CA ARG A 74 11.92 -1.80 3.11
C ARG A 74 13.18 -1.07 3.56
N ARG A 75 13.94 -0.53 2.61
CA ARG A 75 15.15 0.24 2.91
C ARG A 75 14.82 1.48 3.74
N ILE A 76 13.83 2.28 3.32
CA ILE A 76 13.45 3.50 4.05
C ILE A 76 12.93 3.16 5.46
N LEU A 77 12.10 2.13 5.59
CA LEU A 77 11.63 1.67 6.90
C LEU A 77 12.80 1.31 7.82
N ARG A 78 13.79 0.55 7.33
CA ARG A 78 15.01 0.24 8.10
C ARG A 78 15.85 1.47 8.42
N GLU A 79 16.04 2.38 7.47
CA GLU A 79 16.76 3.64 7.65
C GLU A 79 16.08 4.54 8.70
N ARG A 80 14.75 4.44 8.85
CA ARG A 80 13.95 5.13 9.87
C ARG A 80 13.74 4.30 11.14
N CYS A 81 14.57 3.27 11.36
CA CYS A 81 14.55 2.41 12.55
C CYS A 81 13.21 1.70 12.80
N ALA A 82 12.46 1.38 11.75
CA ALA A 82 11.25 0.58 11.88
C ALA A 82 11.61 -0.89 12.12
N GLU A 83 10.96 -1.49 13.11
CA GLU A 83 11.02 -2.93 13.38
C GLU A 83 9.82 -3.61 12.71
N PHE A 84 10.08 -4.55 11.81
CA PHE A 84 9.04 -5.26 11.08
C PHE A 84 9.51 -6.64 10.63
N GLU A 85 8.54 -7.55 10.51
CA GLU A 85 8.73 -8.85 9.91
C GLU A 85 8.09 -8.90 8.53
N ILE A 86 8.66 -9.72 7.64
CA ILE A 86 8.11 -9.94 6.29
C ILE A 86 7.42 -11.29 6.29
N ILE A 87 6.09 -11.26 6.24
CA ILE A 87 5.28 -12.45 6.08
C ILE A 87 4.95 -12.61 4.60
N ASN A 88 5.42 -13.70 3.99
CA ASN A 88 5.09 -14.05 2.62
C ASN A 88 3.81 -14.88 2.61
N GLY A 89 2.80 -14.44 1.86
CA GLY A 89 1.55 -15.19 1.73
C GLY A 89 0.41 -14.30 1.23
N GLU A 90 -0.77 -14.91 1.11
CA GLU A 90 -2.01 -14.15 0.95
C GLU A 90 -2.34 -13.49 2.30
N GLY A 91 -2.27 -12.16 2.36
CA GLY A 91 -2.75 -11.41 3.52
C GLY A 91 -4.26 -11.58 3.72
N PRO A 92 -4.85 -11.06 4.81
CA PRO A 92 -6.29 -11.13 5.01
C PRO A 92 -7.03 -10.53 3.82
N LYS A 93 -8.20 -11.11 3.51
CA LYS A 93 -9.02 -10.70 2.36
C LYS A 93 -9.34 -9.21 2.48
N GLN A 94 -8.99 -8.48 1.42
CA GLN A 94 -9.22 -7.05 1.32
C GLN A 94 -9.65 -6.71 -0.10
N ASP A 95 -10.71 -5.93 -0.22
CA ASP A 95 -11.08 -5.32 -1.48
C ASP A 95 -10.16 -4.13 -1.77
N LEU A 96 -9.55 -4.14 -2.95
CA LEU A 96 -8.70 -3.05 -3.45
C LEU A 96 -9.58 -1.83 -3.76
N LEU A 97 -9.27 -0.69 -3.14
CA LEU A 97 -9.82 0.60 -3.53
C LEU A 97 -8.73 1.40 -4.21
N ILE A 98 -8.84 1.60 -5.52
CA ILE A 98 -7.94 2.47 -6.26
C ILE A 98 -8.56 3.86 -6.28
N ILE A 99 -7.96 4.80 -5.54
CA ILE A 99 -8.35 6.21 -5.58
C ILE A 99 -7.43 6.91 -6.58
N ALA A 100 -7.93 7.21 -7.77
CA ALA A 100 -7.22 8.01 -8.77
C ALA A 100 -7.65 9.48 -8.63
N THR A 101 -6.75 10.32 -8.12
CA THR A 101 -6.96 11.77 -8.07
C THR A 101 -6.36 12.40 -9.32
N VAL A 102 -7.20 13.04 -10.14
CA VAL A 102 -6.75 13.87 -11.26
C VAL A 102 -6.43 15.25 -10.70
N SER A 103 -5.15 15.61 -10.59
CA SER A 103 -4.77 17.02 -10.36
C SER A 103 -5.06 17.78 -11.65
N GLY A 104 -6.15 18.56 -11.65
CA GLY A 104 -6.47 19.48 -12.74
C GLY A 104 -5.34 20.48 -12.95
N ARG A 105 -4.95 20.67 -14.22
CA ARG A 105 -4.21 21.85 -14.67
C ARG A 105 -5.15 23.03 -14.80
#